data_AF-A0A939LUQ9-F1
#
_entry.id   AF-A0A939LUQ9-F1
#
_cell.length_a   1.000
_cell.length_b   1.000
_cell.length_c   1.000
_cell.angle_alpha   90.00
_cell.angle_beta   90.00
_cell.angle_gamma   90.00
#
_symmetry.space_group_name_H-M   'P 1'
#
loop_
_entity.id
_entity.type
_entity.pdbx_description
1 polymer ?
#
loop_
_entity_poly.entity_id
_entity_poly.type
_entity_poly.pdbx_seq_one_letter_code
_entity_poly.pdbx_strand_id
1 'polypeptide(L)'
;MPRNNTDEGSSPLSQIVAGIERAYRSGDLARTAEAIENQLLAAWFGIHPSRFGEILSSALRDDRVQSPVLTIIFSMLFGASSGEEGEEAVRAELPGSLSEEGSKPTDASLRTVARMFELRLEGRPVEALELAEELERRYAAQRSVFDGTRGWRLFSAVQHGLTAMLAGEFAAALVSFTRARMHIEVPALAFLSRDACVKAALIEALYGDTEKASCLLDEADRVPRTSSWAEVEIDANYRVAAAMCRSSSPEQMVRALESVPLRELGETWPFHLVALQRALLANGDPGEALRRVNTFEQLPLPSVEGEGYSGSALQLSAALNALARGDLSEARARLDRADGSIVATKVLWALFELASGRPREALRLASMLRDETQDLRRLDLWRLATLAGAYLALGSDAECAAVIEHVLRLPRIPSAIELGFFPADVREFAEARYPEWPRRGEGSAPAFRPFSASGEVLTEREFEVLRLLSRGLSREQIASEQFIALNTLKGHLRSLYRKLNVGSRAAAVLEGERRGLL
;
A
#
# COMPACT_ATOMS: atom_id res chain seq x y z
N MET A 1 -6.35 -1.52 -29.68
CA MET A 1 -5.30 -1.68 -30.70
C MET A 1 -4.04 -1.02 -30.16
N PRO A 2 -2.88 -1.71 -30.15
CA PRO A 2 -1.64 -1.06 -29.73
C PRO A 2 -1.26 -0.04 -30.81
N ARG A 3 -1.06 1.22 -30.42
CA ARG A 3 -0.36 2.16 -31.29
C ARG A 3 1.08 1.66 -31.40
N ASN A 4 1.50 1.31 -32.61
CA ASN A 4 2.89 0.97 -32.91
C ASN A 4 3.82 2.11 -32.44
N ASN A 5 4.72 1.78 -31.51
CA ASN A 5 5.88 2.56 -31.10
C ASN A 5 6.90 2.59 -32.25
N THR A 6 6.74 3.47 -33.24
CA THR A 6 7.76 3.71 -34.27
C THR A 6 8.59 4.97 -34.03
N ASP A 7 8.52 5.58 -32.84
CA ASP A 7 9.22 6.83 -32.51
C ASP A 7 10.20 6.73 -31.30
N GLU A 8 10.63 5.53 -30.92
CA GLU A 8 11.64 5.37 -29.84
C GLU A 8 12.99 6.04 -30.17
N GLY A 9 13.26 6.26 -31.46
CA GLY A 9 14.46 6.96 -31.95
C GLY A 9 14.45 8.49 -31.80
N SER A 10 13.33 9.12 -31.40
CA SER A 10 13.17 10.58 -31.44
C SER A 10 12.86 11.25 -30.08
N SER A 11 12.67 10.49 -29.00
CA SER A 11 12.35 11.07 -27.69
C SER A 11 13.46 11.99 -27.15
N PRO A 12 13.14 13.08 -26.42
CA PRO A 12 14.14 13.97 -25.83
C PRO A 12 15.14 13.23 -24.93
N LEU A 13 14.70 12.21 -24.20
CA LEU A 13 15.56 11.36 -23.38
C LEU A 13 16.57 10.57 -24.24
N SER A 14 16.08 9.92 -25.31
CA SER A 14 16.91 9.16 -26.26
C SER A 14 18.00 10.06 -26.87
N GLN A 15 17.69 11.32 -27.17
CA GLN A 15 18.63 12.28 -27.74
C GLN A 15 19.74 12.66 -26.75
N ILE A 16 19.40 12.87 -25.47
CA ILE A 16 20.37 13.15 -24.40
C ILE A 16 21.30 11.94 -24.22
N VAL A 17 20.74 10.74 -24.11
CA VAL A 17 21.50 9.49 -23.97
C VAL A 17 22.43 9.27 -25.15
N ALA A 18 21.96 9.48 -26.39
CA ALA A 18 22.81 9.40 -27.58
C ALA A 18 23.93 10.45 -27.61
N GLY A 19 23.73 11.61 -26.98
CA GLY A 19 24.77 12.61 -26.75
C GLY A 19 25.87 12.09 -25.84
N ILE A 20 25.51 11.54 -24.69
CA ILE A 20 26.45 10.96 -23.70
C ILE A 20 27.22 9.78 -24.32
N GLU A 21 26.53 8.85 -24.98
CA GLU A 21 27.16 7.69 -25.64
C GLU A 21 28.09 8.09 -26.80
N ARG A 22 27.83 9.21 -27.49
CA ARG A 22 28.75 9.73 -28.51
C ARG A 22 30.00 10.34 -27.88
N ALA A 23 29.85 11.08 -26.78
CA ALA A 23 31.01 11.60 -26.03
C ALA A 23 31.87 10.44 -25.52
N TYR A 24 31.26 9.41 -24.93
CA TYR A 24 31.96 8.24 -24.43
C TYR A 24 32.72 7.49 -25.53
N ARG A 25 32.07 7.22 -26.67
CA ARG A 25 32.71 6.55 -27.82
C ARG A 25 33.85 7.36 -28.46
N SER A 26 33.89 8.68 -28.26
CA SER A 26 34.99 9.51 -28.75
C SER A 26 36.29 9.37 -27.93
N GLY A 27 36.22 8.73 -26.75
CA GLY A 27 37.34 8.61 -25.81
C GLY A 27 37.56 9.85 -24.93
N ASP A 28 36.75 10.90 -25.09
CA ASP A 28 36.79 12.10 -24.26
C ASP A 28 35.98 11.88 -22.96
N LEU A 29 36.64 11.25 -21.98
CA LEU A 29 36.03 10.88 -20.70
C LEU A 29 35.69 12.09 -19.83
N ALA A 30 36.47 13.18 -19.92
CA ALA A 30 36.18 14.43 -19.23
C ALA A 30 34.89 15.08 -19.75
N ARG A 31 34.72 15.15 -21.07
CA ARG A 31 33.48 15.64 -21.67
C ARG A 31 32.29 14.72 -21.40
N THR A 32 32.53 13.41 -21.31
CA THR A 32 31.50 12.43 -20.94
C THR A 32 31.02 12.67 -19.51
N ALA A 33 31.94 12.87 -18.56
CA ALA A 33 31.62 13.21 -17.18
C ALA A 33 30.81 14.51 -17.06
N GLU A 34 31.25 15.57 -17.75
CA GLU A 34 30.53 16.85 -17.79
C GLU A 34 29.11 16.71 -18.37
N ALA A 35 28.95 15.90 -19.43
CA ALA A 35 27.65 15.65 -20.04
C ALA A 35 26.70 14.92 -19.07
N ILE A 36 27.21 13.95 -18.31
CA ILE A 36 26.45 13.22 -17.29
C ILE A 36 26.03 14.17 -16.16
N GLU A 37 26.96 14.94 -15.58
CA GLU A 37 26.65 15.87 -14.49
C GLU A 37 25.59 16.90 -14.89
N ASN A 38 25.67 17.41 -16.12
CA ASN A 38 24.73 18.41 -16.62
C ASN A 38 23.31 17.86 -16.81
N GLN A 39 23.16 16.57 -17.10
CA GLN A 39 21.89 15.92 -17.42
C GLN A 39 21.68 14.68 -16.54
N LEU A 40 22.00 14.80 -15.26
CA LEU A 40 22.16 13.66 -14.37
C LEU A 40 20.93 12.75 -14.30
N LEU A 41 19.74 13.31 -14.08
CA LEU A 41 18.51 12.50 -14.00
C LEU A 41 18.22 11.79 -15.33
N ALA A 42 18.46 12.44 -16.46
CA ALA A 42 18.28 11.83 -17.78
C ALA A 42 19.33 10.73 -18.04
N ALA A 43 20.57 10.90 -17.58
CA ALA A 43 21.59 9.84 -17.64
C ALA A 43 21.21 8.64 -16.76
N TRP A 44 20.83 8.91 -15.50
CA TRP A 44 20.43 7.90 -14.53
C TRP A 44 19.28 7.05 -15.03
N PHE A 45 18.22 7.66 -15.56
CA PHE A 45 17.01 6.96 -15.99
C PHE A 45 17.03 6.51 -17.45
N GLY A 46 17.88 7.08 -18.30
CA GLY A 46 17.93 6.81 -19.74
C GLY A 46 19.01 5.82 -20.16
N ILE A 47 20.05 5.62 -19.35
CA ILE A 47 21.09 4.62 -19.59
C ILE A 47 20.81 3.41 -18.68
N HIS A 48 20.78 2.22 -19.26
CA HIS A 48 20.56 0.99 -18.49
C HIS A 48 21.62 0.83 -17.38
N PRO A 49 21.28 0.40 -16.14
CA PRO A 49 22.20 0.38 -15.00
C PRO A 49 23.56 -0.28 -15.27
N SER A 50 23.58 -1.44 -15.92
CA SER A 50 24.83 -2.13 -16.28
C SER A 50 25.73 -1.30 -17.19
N ARG A 51 25.15 -0.74 -18.25
CA ARG A 51 25.85 0.12 -19.22
C ARG A 51 26.30 1.42 -18.58
N PHE A 52 25.48 2.00 -17.70
CA PHE A 52 25.83 3.22 -17.02
C PHE A 52 27.04 3.01 -16.09
N GLY A 53 27.07 1.87 -15.38
CA GLY A 53 28.20 1.47 -14.58
C GLY A 53 29.51 1.31 -15.36
N GLU A 54 29.47 0.74 -16.58
CA GLU A 54 30.65 0.67 -17.45
C GLU A 54 31.20 2.06 -17.81
N ILE A 55 30.30 2.99 -18.16
CA ILE A 55 30.67 4.37 -18.51
C ILE A 55 31.27 5.09 -17.30
N LEU A 56 30.63 4.98 -16.14
CA LEU A 56 31.09 5.60 -14.90
C LEU A 56 32.44 5.04 -14.45
N SER A 57 32.61 3.71 -14.48
CA SER A 57 33.88 3.06 -14.13
C SER A 57 35.03 3.54 -15.03
N SER A 58 34.77 3.67 -16.33
CA SER A 58 35.78 4.16 -17.28
C SER A 58 36.10 5.63 -17.04
N ALA A 59 35.09 6.47 -16.79
CA ALA A 59 35.28 7.88 -16.52
C ALA A 59 36.04 8.14 -15.21
N LEU A 60 35.73 7.39 -14.14
CA LEU A 60 36.37 7.53 -12.83
C LEU A 60 37.83 7.04 -12.79
N ARG A 61 38.28 6.24 -13.78
CA ARG A 61 39.68 5.82 -13.94
C ARG A 61 40.57 6.87 -14.63
N ASP A 62 39.98 7.91 -15.20
CA ASP A 62 40.73 9.00 -15.82
C ASP A 62 41.08 10.04 -14.75
N ASP A 63 42.37 10.23 -14.47
CA ASP A 63 42.86 11.18 -13.46
C ASP A 63 42.36 12.62 -13.67
N ARG A 64 41.94 12.96 -14.89
CA ARG A 64 41.38 14.28 -15.24
C ARG A 64 39.94 14.47 -14.75
N VAL A 65 39.26 13.39 -14.38
CA VAL A 65 37.86 13.37 -13.93
C VAL A 65 37.83 13.28 -12.40
N GLN A 66 37.70 14.43 -11.75
CA GLN A 66 37.50 14.51 -10.30
C GLN A 66 36.06 14.94 -10.01
N SER A 67 35.15 13.97 -9.94
CA SER A 67 33.71 14.24 -9.76
C SER A 67 33.13 13.48 -8.56
N PRO A 68 32.87 14.17 -7.44
CA PRO A 68 32.14 13.60 -6.31
C PRO A 68 30.75 13.08 -6.70
N VAL A 69 30.11 13.73 -7.69
CA VAL A 69 28.80 13.34 -8.23
C VAL A 69 28.87 11.95 -8.86
N LEU A 70 29.82 11.72 -9.77
CA LEU A 70 29.96 10.41 -10.42
C LEU A 70 30.33 9.32 -9.42
N THR A 71 31.16 9.63 -8.42
CA THR A 71 31.49 8.69 -7.34
C THR A 71 30.25 8.27 -6.55
N ILE A 72 29.40 9.21 -6.14
CA ILE A 72 28.15 8.91 -5.41
C ILE A 72 27.21 8.05 -6.26
N ILE A 73 27.06 8.38 -7.55
CA ILE A 73 26.19 7.61 -8.47
C ILE A 73 26.72 6.19 -8.65
N PHE A 74 28.03 6.05 -8.81
CA PHE A 74 28.67 4.74 -8.94
C PHE A 74 28.45 3.90 -7.69
N SER A 75 28.61 4.48 -6.49
CA SER A 75 28.33 3.77 -5.24
C SER A 75 26.85 3.40 -5.10
N MET A 76 25.92 4.23 -5.58
CA MET A 76 24.49 3.90 -5.59
C MET A 76 24.14 2.71 -6.49
N LEU A 77 24.78 2.58 -7.67
CA LEU A 77 24.51 1.48 -8.60
C LEU A 77 25.03 0.12 -8.13
N PHE A 78 26.17 0.12 -7.43
CA PHE A 78 26.88 -1.10 -7.10
C PHE A 78 26.88 -1.46 -5.62
N GLY A 79 26.58 -0.51 -4.73
CA GLY A 79 26.47 -0.71 -3.28
C GLY A 79 27.73 -1.26 -2.59
N ALA A 80 27.82 -1.12 -1.27
CA ALA A 80 28.82 -1.80 -0.44
C ALA A 80 28.49 -3.29 -0.24
N SER A 81 28.16 -4.00 -1.32
CA SER A 81 27.72 -5.40 -1.33
C SER A 81 28.54 -6.24 -2.31
N SER A 82 29.85 -6.05 -2.30
CA SER A 82 30.80 -7.10 -2.64
C SER A 82 31.43 -7.53 -1.34
N GLY A 83 31.43 -8.83 -1.02
CA GLY A 83 32.11 -9.36 0.17
C GLY A 83 33.56 -8.92 0.27
N GLU A 84 34.24 -9.29 1.36
CA GLU A 84 35.57 -8.81 1.78
C GLU A 84 36.62 -8.67 0.64
N GLU A 85 36.52 -9.42 -0.47
CA GLU A 85 37.40 -9.30 -1.65
C GLU A 85 37.09 -8.13 -2.61
N GLY A 86 35.86 -7.59 -2.65
CA GLY A 86 35.49 -6.44 -3.49
C GLY A 86 35.48 -5.10 -2.74
N GLU A 87 35.33 -5.11 -1.41
CA GLU A 87 35.54 -3.92 -0.58
C GLU A 87 36.99 -3.43 -0.63
N GLU A 88 37.97 -4.33 -0.69
CA GLU A 88 39.40 -3.97 -0.78
C GLU A 88 39.74 -3.40 -2.17
N ALA A 89 39.15 -3.93 -3.24
CA ALA A 89 39.38 -3.44 -4.60
C ALA A 89 38.74 -2.07 -4.87
N VAL A 90 37.53 -1.81 -4.33
CA VAL A 90 36.83 -0.52 -4.51
C VAL A 90 37.35 0.55 -3.54
N ARG A 91 37.75 0.19 -2.30
CA ARG A 91 38.41 1.15 -1.38
C ARG A 91 39.86 1.46 -1.74
N ALA A 92 40.58 0.55 -2.40
CA ALA A 92 41.96 0.81 -2.81
C ALA A 92 42.08 1.80 -4.00
N GLU A 93 41.01 2.00 -4.78
CA GLU A 93 41.01 2.85 -5.98
C GLU A 93 40.21 4.17 -5.85
N LEU A 94 39.53 4.42 -4.72
CA LEU A 94 38.72 5.65 -4.52
C LEU A 94 39.46 6.69 -3.65
N PRO A 95 39.65 7.95 -4.11
CA PRO A 95 40.30 8.97 -3.30
C PRO A 95 39.38 9.47 -2.18
N GLY A 96 39.81 9.27 -0.92
CA GLY A 96 39.64 10.18 0.24
C GLY A 96 38.22 10.46 0.74
N SER A 97 38.02 10.32 2.06
CA SER A 97 36.81 10.76 2.78
C SER A 97 36.47 12.21 2.48
N LEU A 98 35.33 12.43 1.82
CA LEU A 98 34.82 13.75 1.43
C LEU A 98 34.37 14.53 2.67
N SER A 99 35.19 15.49 3.09
CA SER A 99 34.85 16.54 4.05
C SER A 99 33.65 17.36 3.57
N GLU A 100 32.72 17.71 4.48
CA GLU A 100 31.49 18.47 4.18
C GLU A 100 31.72 19.93 3.76
N GLU A 101 32.90 20.49 3.99
CA GLU A 101 33.20 21.90 3.76
C GLU A 101 33.46 22.20 2.27
N GLY A 102 32.47 22.78 1.58
CA GLY A 102 32.62 23.37 0.24
C GLY A 102 31.88 22.71 -0.93
N SER A 103 31.03 21.70 -0.69
CA SER A 103 30.31 20.98 -1.77
C SER A 103 29.19 21.81 -2.43
N LYS A 104 28.94 21.61 -3.74
CA LYS A 104 27.86 22.29 -4.48
C LYS A 104 26.49 21.84 -3.93
N PRO A 105 25.42 22.66 -3.99
CA PRO A 105 24.08 22.26 -3.52
C PRO A 105 23.53 20.96 -4.13
N THR A 106 23.98 20.64 -5.36
CA THR A 106 23.66 19.38 -6.05
C THR A 106 24.28 18.16 -5.36
N ASP A 107 25.48 18.28 -4.80
CA ASP A 107 26.22 17.19 -4.15
C ASP A 107 25.55 16.78 -2.84
N ALA A 108 25.12 17.76 -2.05
CA ALA A 108 24.36 17.53 -0.82
C ALA A 108 23.02 16.84 -1.13
N SER A 109 22.32 17.28 -2.17
CA SER A 109 21.06 16.66 -2.60
C SER A 109 21.25 15.23 -3.08
N LEU A 110 22.34 14.94 -3.79
CA LEU A 110 22.67 13.59 -4.22
C LEU A 110 23.01 12.66 -3.06
N ARG A 111 23.74 13.13 -2.04
CA ARG A 111 23.98 12.35 -0.82
C ARG A 111 22.69 12.04 -0.07
N THR A 112 21.78 13.02 0.06
CA THR A 112 20.44 12.79 0.63
C THR A 112 19.69 11.71 -0.16
N VAL A 113 19.71 11.78 -1.50
CA VAL A 113 19.06 10.78 -2.36
C VAL A 113 19.69 9.40 -2.22
N ALA A 114 21.03 9.30 -2.21
CA ALA A 114 21.75 8.04 -2.04
C ALA A 114 21.34 7.37 -0.72
N ARG A 115 21.40 8.11 0.39
CA ARG A 115 21.05 7.59 1.70
C ARG A 115 19.56 7.20 1.81
N MET A 116 18.68 8.00 1.22
CA MET A 116 17.25 7.68 1.13
C MET A 116 17.00 6.38 0.35
N PHE A 117 17.73 6.12 -0.73
CA PHE A 117 17.59 4.89 -1.51
C PHE A 117 18.11 3.68 -0.74
N GLU A 118 19.29 3.80 -0.10
CA GLU A 118 19.84 2.76 0.77
C GLU A 118 18.83 2.36 1.86
N LEU A 119 18.29 3.33 2.60
CA LEU A 119 17.32 3.07 3.67
C LEU A 119 16.07 2.34 3.16
N ARG A 120 15.55 2.70 1.98
CA ARG A 120 14.39 1.99 1.40
C ARG A 120 14.75 0.57 0.96
N LEU A 121 15.93 0.35 0.38
CA LEU A 121 16.41 -0.99 0.03
C LEU A 121 16.73 -1.86 1.26
N GLU A 122 17.07 -1.24 2.39
CA GLU A 122 17.18 -1.89 3.70
C GLU A 122 15.80 -2.18 4.33
N GLY A 123 14.70 -1.70 3.74
CA GLY A 123 13.35 -1.89 4.27
C GLY A 123 12.97 -0.91 5.39
N ARG A 124 13.61 0.26 5.47
CA ARG A 124 13.44 1.31 6.48
C ARG A 124 12.85 2.60 5.88
N PRO A 125 11.61 2.57 5.35
CA PRO A 125 11.03 3.69 4.62
C PRO A 125 10.68 4.89 5.52
N VAL A 126 10.46 4.68 6.82
CA VAL A 126 10.10 5.75 7.76
C VAL A 126 11.27 6.71 7.94
N GLU A 127 12.48 6.18 8.18
CA GLU A 127 13.70 7.01 8.23
C GLU A 127 14.03 7.63 6.87
N ALA A 128 13.78 6.91 5.77
CA ALA A 128 13.95 7.46 4.44
C ALA A 128 13.01 8.65 4.18
N LEU A 129 11.83 8.69 4.81
CA LEU A 129 10.85 9.75 4.63
C LEU A 129 11.37 11.09 5.15
N GLU A 130 12.08 11.10 6.27
CA GLU A 130 12.69 12.33 6.81
C GLU A 130 13.66 12.99 5.81
N LEU A 131 14.46 12.16 5.12
CA LEU A 131 15.37 12.61 4.06
C LEU A 131 14.62 13.08 2.82
N ALA A 132 13.51 12.42 2.48
CA ALA A 132 12.66 12.82 1.35
C ALA A 132 12.00 14.19 1.61
N GLU A 133 11.56 14.44 2.85
CA GLU A 133 10.99 15.73 3.28
C GLU A 133 12.04 16.85 3.28
N GLU A 134 13.27 16.55 3.69
CA GLU A 134 14.40 17.48 3.57
C GLU A 134 14.66 17.85 2.11
N LEU A 135 14.73 16.84 1.23
CA LEU A 135 14.92 17.03 -0.19
C LEU A 135 13.80 17.90 -0.80
N GLU A 136 12.55 17.60 -0.46
CA GLU A 136 11.41 18.35 -0.97
C GLU A 136 11.43 19.81 -0.50
N ARG A 137 11.70 20.07 0.79
CA ARG A 137 11.82 21.44 1.32
C ARG A 137 12.88 22.27 0.59
N ARG A 138 14.01 21.64 0.22
CA ARG A 138 15.10 22.30 -0.51
C ARG A 138 14.65 22.80 -1.90
N TYR A 139 13.84 22.01 -2.60
CA TYR A 139 13.36 22.35 -3.96
C TYR A 139 12.02 23.11 -3.97
N ALA A 140 11.23 23.06 -2.89
CA ALA A 140 9.95 23.76 -2.78
C ALA A 140 10.10 25.30 -2.72
N ALA A 141 11.23 25.81 -2.22
CA ALA A 141 11.49 27.24 -2.05
C ALA A 141 11.71 28.01 -3.38
N GLN A 142 11.94 27.33 -4.50
CA GLN A 142 12.23 27.94 -5.79
C GLN A 142 10.96 28.09 -6.64
N ARG A 143 10.22 29.19 -6.45
CA ARG A 143 9.05 29.55 -7.29
C ARG A 143 9.50 30.23 -8.58
N SER A 144 9.90 29.45 -9.58
CA SER A 144 10.18 29.94 -10.94
C SER A 144 9.08 29.52 -11.93
N VAL A 145 8.80 30.36 -12.92
CA VAL A 145 7.87 30.11 -14.05
C VAL A 145 8.46 29.08 -15.02
N PHE A 146 9.78 28.85 -14.96
CA PHE A 146 10.48 27.80 -15.70
C PHE A 146 11.21 26.88 -14.71
N ASP A 147 11.31 25.58 -15.03
CA ASP A 147 12.11 24.67 -14.21
C ASP A 147 13.62 24.92 -14.40
N GLY A 148 14.18 25.81 -13.58
CA GLY A 148 15.62 26.05 -13.49
C GLY A 148 16.38 24.91 -12.80
N THR A 149 15.68 23.90 -12.28
CA THR A 149 16.25 22.77 -11.53
C THR A 149 16.46 21.54 -12.39
N ARG A 150 16.24 21.61 -13.72
CA ARG A 150 16.48 20.50 -14.67
C ARG A 150 15.78 19.19 -14.25
N GLY A 151 14.56 19.26 -13.73
CA GLY A 151 13.75 18.11 -13.32
C GLY A 151 13.89 17.70 -11.86
N TRP A 152 14.80 18.29 -11.09
CA TRP A 152 15.02 17.91 -9.68
C TRP A 152 13.79 18.15 -8.80
N ARG A 153 13.01 19.20 -9.06
CA ARG A 153 11.76 19.43 -8.32
C ARG A 153 10.69 18.37 -8.61
N LEU A 154 10.52 17.96 -9.87
CA LEU A 154 9.65 16.85 -10.24
C LEU A 154 10.12 15.55 -9.60
N PHE A 155 11.41 15.24 -9.74
CA PHE A 155 12.03 14.06 -9.14
C PHE A 155 11.82 14.01 -7.62
N SER A 156 12.11 15.09 -6.92
CA SER A 156 11.94 15.17 -5.46
C SER A 156 10.50 14.93 -5.03
N ALA A 157 9.52 15.49 -5.75
CA ALA A 157 8.10 15.27 -5.43
C ALA A 157 7.67 13.81 -5.64
N VAL A 158 8.15 13.17 -6.71
CA VAL A 158 7.88 11.74 -6.97
C VAL A 158 8.55 10.85 -5.93
N GLN A 159 9.81 11.13 -5.58
CA GLN A 159 10.53 10.36 -4.57
C GLN A 159 9.90 10.53 -3.18
N HIS A 160 9.51 11.74 -2.79
CA HIS A 160 8.76 11.95 -1.55
C HIS A 160 7.44 11.18 -1.55
N GLY A 161 6.68 11.20 -2.66
CA GLY A 161 5.47 10.42 -2.79
C GLY A 161 5.70 8.90 -2.64
N LEU A 162 6.74 8.36 -3.29
CA LEU A 162 7.11 6.95 -3.20
C LEU A 162 7.56 6.56 -1.78
N THR A 163 8.37 7.38 -1.14
CA THR A 163 8.83 7.10 0.22
C THR A 163 7.67 7.17 1.22
N ALA A 164 6.80 8.17 1.10
CA ALA A 164 5.61 8.31 1.96
C ALA A 164 4.65 7.11 1.80
N MET A 165 4.42 6.62 0.58
CA MET A 165 3.55 5.44 0.39
C MET A 165 4.18 4.16 0.98
N LEU A 166 5.51 4.02 0.94
CA LEU A 166 6.22 2.89 1.56
C LEU A 166 6.27 3.00 3.09
N ALA A 167 6.29 4.21 3.63
CA ALA A 167 6.16 4.45 5.07
C ALA A 167 4.73 4.24 5.57
N GLY A 168 3.71 4.32 4.69
CA GLY A 168 2.29 4.18 5.04
C GLY A 168 1.55 5.50 5.21
N GLU A 169 2.21 6.62 4.91
CA GLU A 169 1.67 7.98 4.90
C GLU A 169 0.91 8.26 3.58
N PHE A 170 -0.16 7.50 3.32
CA PHE A 170 -0.86 7.52 2.02
C PHE A 170 -1.41 8.90 1.63
N ALA A 171 -1.91 9.68 2.58
CA ALA A 171 -2.41 11.03 2.31
C ALA A 171 -1.27 11.96 1.86
N ALA A 172 -0.12 11.93 2.56
CA ALA A 172 1.06 12.70 2.18
C ALA A 172 1.60 12.27 0.80
N ALA A 173 1.58 10.97 0.52
CA ALA A 173 1.95 10.43 -0.78
C ALA A 173 1.07 10.97 -1.91
N LEU A 174 -0.26 10.92 -1.75
CA LEU A 174 -1.23 11.44 -2.74
C LEU A 174 -1.06 12.94 -2.98
N VAL A 175 -0.81 13.73 -1.93
CA VAL A 175 -0.51 15.16 -2.05
C VAL A 175 0.76 15.37 -2.88
N SER A 176 1.80 14.58 -2.64
CA SER A 176 3.10 14.69 -3.33
C SER A 176 3.00 14.31 -4.80
N PHE A 177 2.29 13.23 -5.12
CA PHE A 177 2.00 12.84 -6.50
C PHE A 177 1.13 13.89 -7.23
N THR A 178 0.20 14.52 -6.51
CA THR A 178 -0.57 15.65 -7.07
C THR A 178 0.34 16.83 -7.40
N ARG A 179 1.28 17.18 -6.51
CA ARG A 179 2.29 18.23 -6.79
C ARG A 179 3.16 17.87 -7.99
N ALA A 180 3.61 16.61 -8.10
CA ALA A 180 4.39 16.13 -9.24
C ALA A 180 3.62 16.27 -10.55
N ARG A 181 2.32 15.93 -10.56
CA ARG A 181 1.43 16.07 -11.72
C ARG A 181 1.14 17.52 -12.11
N MET A 182 1.14 18.44 -11.14
CA MET A 182 1.00 19.88 -11.37
C MET A 182 2.31 20.55 -11.80
N HIS A 183 3.42 19.81 -11.83
CA HIS A 183 4.71 20.33 -12.25
C HIS A 183 4.73 20.66 -13.75
N ILE A 184 5.54 21.66 -14.13
CA ILE A 184 5.78 21.97 -15.54
C ILE A 184 6.40 20.74 -16.21
N GLU A 185 5.95 20.41 -17.41
CA GLU A 185 6.43 19.26 -18.16
C GLU A 185 7.93 19.35 -18.43
N VAL A 186 8.64 18.26 -18.10
CA VAL A 186 10.06 18.07 -18.43
C VAL A 186 10.11 16.91 -19.43
N PRO A 187 10.14 17.18 -20.75
CA PRO A 187 9.89 16.13 -21.76
C PRO A 187 10.82 14.91 -21.67
N ALA A 188 12.09 15.10 -21.30
CA ALA A 188 13.03 13.99 -21.11
C ALA A 188 12.72 13.12 -19.87
N LEU A 189 11.91 13.64 -18.94
CA LEU A 189 11.52 12.98 -17.68
C LEU A 189 10.00 12.82 -17.58
N ALA A 190 9.27 12.83 -18.70
CA ALA A 190 7.80 12.71 -18.71
C ALA A 190 7.31 11.44 -17.99
N PHE A 191 8.11 10.36 -18.00
CA PHE A 191 7.82 9.14 -17.26
C PHE A 191 7.67 9.35 -15.75
N LEU A 192 8.29 10.38 -15.13
CA LEU A 192 8.11 10.70 -13.71
C LEU A 192 6.68 11.20 -13.41
N SER A 193 6.12 12.02 -14.30
CA SER A 193 4.72 12.45 -14.18
C SER A 193 3.76 11.27 -14.38
N ARG A 194 4.11 10.36 -15.32
CA ARG A 194 3.37 9.10 -15.51
C ARG A 194 3.45 8.21 -14.27
N ASP A 195 4.64 8.07 -13.68
CA ASP A 195 4.88 7.31 -12.45
C ASP A 195 4.06 7.86 -11.29
N ALA A 196 4.02 9.18 -11.12
CA ALA A 196 3.18 9.83 -10.12
C ALA A 196 1.68 9.50 -10.30
N CYS A 197 1.18 9.50 -11.54
CA CYS A 197 -0.20 9.11 -11.83
C CYS A 197 -0.45 7.65 -11.45
N VAL A 198 0.45 6.74 -11.85
CA VAL A 198 0.31 5.30 -11.61
C VAL A 198 0.41 4.96 -10.11
N LYS A 199 1.35 5.55 -9.38
CA LYS A 199 1.52 5.32 -7.93
C LYS A 199 0.37 5.92 -7.12
N ALA A 200 -0.15 7.09 -7.51
CA ALA A 200 -1.39 7.61 -6.94
C ALA A 200 -2.57 6.68 -7.23
N ALA A 201 -2.69 6.17 -8.46
CA ALA A 201 -3.73 5.22 -8.84
C ALA A 201 -3.65 3.92 -8.02
N LEU A 202 -2.44 3.46 -7.68
CA LEU A 202 -2.23 2.27 -6.86
C LEU A 202 -2.75 2.46 -5.44
N ILE A 203 -2.49 3.61 -4.82
CA ILE A 203 -3.05 3.96 -3.50
C ILE A 203 -4.58 4.05 -3.59
N GLU A 204 -5.12 4.78 -4.57
CA GLU A 204 -6.57 4.94 -4.74
C GLU A 204 -7.26 3.60 -5.02
N ALA A 205 -6.67 2.73 -5.85
CA ALA A 205 -7.24 1.44 -6.19
C ALA A 205 -7.28 0.46 -5.00
N LEU A 206 -6.35 0.61 -4.05
CA LEU A 206 -6.23 -0.26 -2.88
C LEU A 206 -6.93 0.31 -1.65
N TYR A 207 -6.83 1.61 -1.39
CA TYR A 207 -7.26 2.24 -0.13
C TYR A 207 -8.26 3.39 -0.34
N GLY A 208 -8.29 3.97 -1.53
CA GLY A 208 -9.16 5.09 -1.88
C GLY A 208 -10.34 4.70 -2.75
N ASP A 209 -10.58 5.48 -3.81
CA ASP A 209 -11.68 5.29 -4.76
C ASP A 209 -11.20 4.72 -6.10
N THR A 210 -11.78 3.59 -6.52
CA THR A 210 -11.42 2.92 -7.78
C THR A 210 -11.74 3.77 -9.00
N GLU A 211 -12.74 4.66 -8.95
CA GLU A 211 -13.01 5.58 -10.07
C GLU A 211 -11.91 6.63 -10.21
N LYS A 212 -11.45 7.21 -9.08
CA LYS A 212 -10.28 8.10 -9.08
C LYS A 212 -9.04 7.38 -9.60
N ALA A 213 -8.82 6.13 -9.18
CA ALA A 213 -7.74 5.32 -9.71
C ALA A 213 -7.82 5.17 -11.24
N SER A 214 -9.00 4.86 -11.79
CA SER A 214 -9.16 4.76 -13.25
C SER A 214 -8.89 6.08 -13.95
N CYS A 215 -9.37 7.21 -13.42
CA CYS A 215 -9.09 8.54 -13.97
C CYS A 215 -7.60 8.87 -13.97
N LEU A 216 -6.87 8.50 -12.91
CA LEU A 216 -5.41 8.66 -12.81
C LEU A 216 -4.68 7.80 -13.85
N LEU A 217 -5.15 6.58 -14.12
CA LEU A 217 -4.59 5.75 -15.19
C LEU A 217 -4.90 6.33 -16.58
N ASP A 218 -6.10 6.89 -16.80
CA ASP A 218 -6.42 7.59 -18.05
C ASP A 218 -5.52 8.81 -18.26
N GLU A 219 -5.12 9.50 -17.18
CA GLU A 219 -4.13 10.58 -17.24
C GLU A 219 -2.73 10.05 -17.56
N ALA A 220 -2.31 8.95 -16.91
CA ALA A 220 -1.05 8.29 -17.21
C ALA A 220 -0.96 7.84 -18.68
N ASP A 221 -2.07 7.41 -19.27
CA ASP A 221 -2.17 7.00 -20.68
C ASP A 221 -1.98 8.18 -21.67
N ARG A 222 -2.18 9.42 -21.21
CA ARG A 222 -1.96 10.64 -22.01
C ARG A 222 -0.51 11.14 -21.94
N VAL A 223 0.26 10.69 -20.95
CA VAL A 223 1.67 11.09 -20.80
C VAL A 223 2.51 10.36 -21.85
N PRO A 224 3.34 11.08 -22.64
CA PRO A 224 4.22 10.45 -23.63
C PRO A 224 5.17 9.44 -23.00
N ARG A 225 5.30 8.27 -23.63
CA ARG A 225 6.27 7.23 -23.25
C ARG A 225 7.69 7.69 -23.54
N THR A 226 8.63 7.26 -22.71
CA THR A 226 10.06 7.56 -22.87
C THR A 226 10.87 6.27 -23.05
N SER A 227 12.16 6.41 -23.37
CA SER A 227 13.12 5.31 -23.41
C SER A 227 13.68 4.96 -22.02
N SER A 228 13.08 5.45 -20.93
CA SER A 228 13.59 5.21 -19.58
C SER A 228 13.43 3.74 -19.19
N TRP A 229 14.45 3.17 -18.53
CA TRP A 229 14.33 1.83 -17.96
C TRP A 229 13.28 1.75 -16.84
N ALA A 230 12.90 2.87 -16.21
CA ALA A 230 11.87 2.92 -15.17
C ALA A 230 10.46 2.62 -15.70
N GLU A 231 10.23 2.75 -17.01
CA GLU A 231 8.92 2.46 -17.63
C GLU A 231 8.48 1.01 -17.41
N VAL A 232 9.42 0.08 -17.22
CA VAL A 232 9.13 -1.33 -16.89
C VAL A 232 8.42 -1.43 -15.53
N GLU A 233 8.94 -0.74 -14.51
CA GLU A 233 8.35 -0.72 -13.18
C GLU A 233 7.00 0.01 -13.19
N ILE A 234 6.93 1.14 -13.92
CA ILE A 234 5.68 1.90 -14.05
C ILE A 234 4.60 1.03 -14.71
N ASP A 235 4.94 0.22 -15.71
CA ASP A 235 4.00 -0.68 -16.37
C ASP A 235 3.55 -1.86 -15.50
N ALA A 236 4.43 -2.38 -14.65
CA ALA A 236 4.05 -3.38 -13.66
C ALA A 236 3.03 -2.79 -12.67
N ASN A 237 3.30 -1.60 -12.12
CA ASN A 237 2.40 -0.90 -11.20
C ASN A 237 1.09 -0.48 -11.87
N TYR A 238 1.13 -0.05 -13.13
CA TYR A 238 -0.06 0.26 -13.92
C TYR A 238 -0.97 -0.96 -14.04
N ARG A 239 -0.40 -2.14 -14.35
CA ARG A 239 -1.17 -3.39 -14.45
C ARG A 239 -1.81 -3.78 -13.12
N VAL A 240 -1.12 -3.59 -11.99
CA VAL A 240 -1.69 -3.83 -10.65
C VAL A 240 -2.87 -2.90 -10.38
N ALA A 241 -2.69 -1.59 -10.56
CA ALA A 241 -3.76 -0.62 -10.36
C ALA A 241 -4.95 -0.87 -11.30
N ALA A 242 -4.69 -1.12 -12.59
CA ALA A 242 -5.70 -1.43 -13.60
C ALA A 242 -6.48 -2.71 -13.27
N ALA A 243 -5.81 -3.76 -12.79
CA ALA A 243 -6.48 -4.98 -12.36
C ALA A 243 -7.50 -4.69 -11.24
N MET A 244 -7.14 -3.84 -10.29
CA MET A 244 -8.00 -3.52 -9.15
C MET A 244 -9.18 -2.59 -9.48
N CYS A 245 -9.06 -1.70 -10.47
CA CYS A 245 -10.11 -0.71 -10.78
C CYS A 245 -10.85 -0.93 -12.11
N ARG A 246 -10.30 -1.68 -13.07
CA ARG A 246 -10.89 -1.88 -14.41
C ARG A 246 -11.33 -3.32 -14.68
N SER A 247 -11.06 -4.28 -13.78
CA SER A 247 -11.55 -5.66 -13.94
C SER A 247 -13.06 -5.76 -13.74
N SER A 248 -13.73 -6.55 -14.58
CA SER A 248 -15.17 -6.78 -14.51
C SER A 248 -15.56 -7.93 -13.58
N SER A 249 -14.60 -8.76 -13.16
CA SER A 249 -14.82 -9.85 -12.21
C SER A 249 -13.58 -10.14 -11.33
N PRO A 250 -13.74 -10.76 -10.15
CA PRO A 250 -12.62 -11.19 -9.31
C PRO A 250 -11.66 -12.16 -10.02
N GLU A 251 -12.16 -13.07 -10.85
CA GLU A 251 -11.33 -14.03 -11.59
C GLU A 251 -10.43 -13.33 -12.61
N GLN A 252 -10.96 -12.29 -13.29
CA GLN A 252 -10.17 -11.47 -14.20
C GLN A 252 -9.10 -10.68 -13.44
N MET A 253 -9.45 -10.15 -12.26
CA MET A 253 -8.52 -9.43 -11.40
C MET A 253 -7.36 -10.33 -10.96
N VAL A 254 -7.64 -11.56 -10.50
CA VAL A 254 -6.60 -12.54 -10.12
C VAL A 254 -5.68 -12.83 -11.31
N ARG A 255 -6.24 -13.20 -12.48
CA ARG A 255 -5.43 -13.49 -13.68
C ARG A 255 -4.54 -12.31 -14.10
N ALA A 256 -5.07 -11.09 -14.05
CA ALA A 256 -4.32 -9.90 -14.40
C ALA A 256 -3.16 -9.66 -13.44
N LEU A 257 -3.38 -9.83 -12.13
CA LEU A 257 -2.34 -9.70 -11.11
C LEU A 257 -1.28 -10.78 -11.24
N GLU A 258 -1.66 -12.06 -11.41
CA GLU A 258 -0.70 -13.16 -11.59
C GLU A 258 0.20 -13.01 -12.82
N SER A 259 -0.22 -12.23 -13.81
CA SER A 259 0.59 -11.94 -15.00
C SER A 259 1.70 -10.90 -14.77
N VAL A 260 1.71 -10.21 -13.62
CA VAL A 260 2.71 -9.18 -13.29
C VAL A 260 3.96 -9.85 -12.72
N PRO A 261 5.13 -9.76 -13.38
CA PRO A 261 6.35 -10.37 -12.89
C PRO A 261 6.86 -9.66 -11.64
N LEU A 262 7.12 -10.40 -10.56
CA LEU A 262 7.54 -9.82 -9.28
C LEU A 262 8.83 -8.98 -9.38
N ARG A 263 9.80 -9.41 -10.21
CA ARG A 263 11.05 -8.67 -10.45
C ARG A 263 10.85 -7.28 -11.06
N GLU A 264 9.70 -7.02 -11.68
CA GLU A 264 9.38 -5.74 -12.32
C GLU A 264 8.71 -4.77 -11.34
N LEU A 265 8.36 -5.20 -10.12
CA LEU A 265 7.69 -4.34 -9.13
C LEU A 265 8.67 -3.51 -8.28
N GLY A 266 9.94 -3.91 -8.21
CA GLY A 266 10.92 -3.23 -7.36
C GLY A 266 10.43 -3.11 -5.91
N GLU A 267 10.45 -1.89 -5.39
CA GLU A 267 10.08 -1.57 -4.01
C GLU A 267 8.55 -1.60 -3.76
N THR A 268 7.72 -1.62 -4.81
CA THR A 268 6.26 -1.57 -4.67
C THR A 268 5.58 -2.94 -4.56
N TRP A 269 6.36 -4.01 -4.41
CA TRP A 269 5.87 -5.36 -4.14
C TRP A 269 4.80 -5.44 -3.02
N PRO A 270 4.82 -4.63 -1.93
CA PRO A 270 3.80 -4.70 -0.88
C PRO A 270 2.38 -4.45 -1.39
N PHE A 271 2.24 -3.55 -2.39
CA PHE A 271 0.96 -3.20 -2.98
C PHE A 271 0.44 -4.31 -3.89
N HIS A 272 1.32 -4.99 -4.63
CA HIS A 272 0.95 -6.15 -5.42
C HIS A 272 0.49 -7.32 -4.53
N LEU A 273 1.20 -7.61 -3.44
CA LEU A 273 0.79 -8.60 -2.45
C LEU A 273 -0.63 -8.34 -1.96
N VAL A 274 -0.90 -7.12 -1.49
CA VAL A 274 -2.22 -6.73 -0.98
C VAL A 274 -3.29 -6.77 -2.08
N ALA A 275 -2.96 -6.36 -3.31
CA ALA A 275 -3.86 -6.47 -4.45
C ALA A 275 -4.27 -7.93 -4.71
N LEU A 276 -3.28 -8.83 -4.80
CA LEU A 276 -3.51 -10.25 -5.09
C LEU A 276 -4.30 -10.93 -3.96
N GLN A 277 -3.94 -10.66 -2.70
CA GLN A 277 -4.64 -11.19 -1.54
C GLN A 277 -6.12 -10.77 -1.54
N ARG A 278 -6.41 -9.48 -1.80
CA ARG A 278 -7.79 -8.98 -1.87
C ARG A 278 -8.56 -9.55 -3.05
N ALA A 279 -7.92 -9.70 -4.21
CA ALA A 279 -8.51 -10.32 -5.39
C ALA A 279 -8.91 -11.78 -5.11
N LEU A 280 -8.04 -12.56 -4.48
CA LEU A 280 -8.30 -13.96 -4.10
C LEU A 280 -9.42 -14.08 -3.07
N LEU A 281 -9.45 -13.19 -2.07
CA LEU A 281 -10.56 -13.15 -1.11
C LEU A 281 -11.89 -12.77 -1.77
N ALA A 282 -11.90 -11.81 -2.69
CA ALA A 282 -13.09 -11.45 -3.47
C ALA A 282 -13.52 -12.56 -4.43
N ASN A 283 -12.59 -13.40 -4.86
CA ASN A 283 -12.84 -14.61 -5.64
C ASN A 283 -13.34 -15.79 -4.79
N GLY A 284 -13.44 -15.62 -3.45
CA GLY A 284 -13.90 -16.66 -2.55
C GLY A 284 -12.88 -17.76 -2.26
N ASP A 285 -11.58 -17.52 -2.48
CA ASP A 285 -10.51 -18.48 -2.21
C ASP A 285 -9.56 -18.00 -1.08
N PRO A 286 -10.01 -18.00 0.19
CA PRO A 286 -9.17 -17.61 1.32
C PRO A 286 -8.00 -18.58 1.57
N GLY A 287 -8.09 -19.83 1.11
CA GLY A 287 -7.02 -20.80 1.21
C GLY A 287 -5.85 -20.46 0.30
N GLU A 288 -6.13 -20.13 -0.96
CA GLU A 288 -5.10 -19.64 -1.89
C GLU A 288 -4.56 -18.27 -1.46
N ALA A 289 -5.41 -17.37 -0.96
CA ALA A 289 -4.95 -16.09 -0.42
C ALA A 289 -3.91 -16.28 0.69
N LEU A 290 -4.13 -17.23 1.61
CA LEU A 290 -3.17 -17.57 2.66
C LEU A 290 -1.90 -18.20 2.09
N ARG A 291 -2.01 -19.13 1.14
CA ARG A 291 -0.83 -19.75 0.50
C ARG A 291 0.05 -18.69 -0.15
N ARG A 292 -0.53 -17.72 -0.86
CA ARG A 292 0.22 -16.62 -1.50
C ARG A 292 0.92 -15.73 -0.49
N VAL A 293 0.25 -15.33 0.60
CA VAL A 293 0.89 -14.55 1.67
C VAL A 293 2.09 -15.32 2.24
N ASN A 294 1.94 -16.61 2.53
CA ASN A 294 3.03 -17.45 3.04
C ASN A 294 4.19 -17.59 2.03
N THR A 295 3.90 -17.63 0.73
CA THR A 295 4.95 -17.62 -0.30
C THR A 295 5.74 -16.31 -0.29
N PHE A 296 5.07 -15.16 -0.19
CA PHE A 296 5.75 -13.86 -0.10
C PHE A 296 6.59 -13.75 1.19
N GLU A 297 6.11 -14.30 2.31
CA GLU A 297 6.84 -14.31 3.59
C GLU A 297 8.18 -15.08 3.51
N GLN A 298 8.33 -16.00 2.55
CA GLN A 298 9.56 -16.76 2.33
C GLN A 298 10.55 -16.08 1.37
N LEU A 299 10.17 -15.01 0.70
CA LEU A 299 11.01 -14.31 -0.25
C LEU A 299 11.93 -13.31 0.48
N PRO A 300 13.19 -13.12 0.03
CA PRO A 300 14.11 -12.14 0.59
C PRO A 300 13.75 -10.73 0.12
N LEU A 301 12.56 -10.26 0.46
CA LEU A 301 12.05 -8.95 0.08
C LEU A 301 12.58 -7.88 1.05
N PRO A 302 12.94 -6.69 0.56
CA PRO A 302 13.43 -5.61 1.40
C PRO A 302 12.32 -5.13 2.33
N SER A 303 12.41 -5.55 3.60
CA SER A 303 11.46 -5.20 4.66
C SER A 303 12.09 -5.44 6.02
N VAL A 304 11.89 -4.49 6.93
CA VAL A 304 12.08 -4.70 8.36
C VAL A 304 10.69 -4.79 8.98
N GLU A 305 10.42 -5.85 9.71
CA GLU A 305 9.11 -6.05 10.32
C GLU A 305 8.73 -4.88 11.24
N GLY A 306 7.50 -4.38 11.08
CA GLY A 306 7.02 -3.25 11.86
C GLY A 306 7.56 -1.88 11.43
N GLU A 307 8.40 -1.80 10.38
CA GLU A 307 8.91 -0.54 9.83
C GLU A 307 8.08 -0.10 8.62
N GLY A 308 7.15 0.84 8.85
CA GLY A 308 6.30 1.40 7.81
C GLY A 308 5.47 0.35 7.07
N TYR A 309 4.93 0.74 5.93
CA TYR A 309 4.03 -0.12 5.15
C TYR A 309 4.75 -1.29 4.49
N SER A 310 5.99 -1.14 4.04
CA SER A 310 6.80 -2.25 3.51
C SER A 310 7.03 -3.35 4.56
N GLY A 311 7.28 -2.97 5.81
CA GLY A 311 7.41 -3.89 6.95
C GLY A 311 6.12 -4.52 7.43
N SER A 312 4.98 -3.90 7.10
CA SER A 312 3.67 -4.27 7.66
C SER A 312 2.76 -5.00 6.67
N ALA A 313 2.95 -4.85 5.35
CA ALA A 313 1.99 -5.37 4.37
C ALA A 313 1.75 -6.89 4.45
N LEU A 314 2.79 -7.67 4.75
CA LEU A 314 2.68 -9.12 5.03
C LEU A 314 1.80 -9.38 6.25
N GLN A 315 2.09 -8.70 7.36
CA GLN A 315 1.36 -8.87 8.61
C GLN A 315 -0.11 -8.43 8.46
N LEU A 316 -0.38 -7.32 7.79
CA LEU A 316 -1.74 -6.83 7.54
C LEU A 316 -2.53 -7.78 6.62
N SER A 317 -1.88 -8.34 5.59
CA SER A 317 -2.51 -9.32 4.69
C SER A 317 -2.82 -10.63 5.41
N ALA A 318 -1.89 -11.12 6.25
CA ALA A 318 -2.07 -12.31 7.07
C ALA A 318 -3.17 -12.11 8.12
N ALA A 319 -3.17 -10.96 8.82
CA ALA A 319 -4.20 -10.60 9.79
C ALA A 319 -5.60 -10.60 9.15
N LEU A 320 -5.72 -10.01 7.96
CA LEU A 320 -6.98 -9.95 7.25
C LEU A 320 -7.47 -11.33 6.78
N ASN A 321 -6.56 -12.19 6.31
CA ASN A 321 -6.87 -13.59 6.02
C ASN A 321 -7.31 -14.35 7.28
N ALA A 322 -6.69 -14.09 8.43
CA ALA A 322 -7.05 -14.70 9.71
C ALA A 322 -8.44 -14.25 10.18
N LEU A 323 -8.75 -12.95 10.09
CA LEU A 323 -10.08 -12.40 10.37
C LEU A 323 -11.17 -13.04 9.49
N ALA A 324 -10.92 -13.17 8.18
CA ALA A 324 -11.85 -13.82 7.25
C ALA A 324 -12.11 -15.30 7.61
N ARG A 325 -11.11 -16.00 8.17
CA ARG A 325 -11.24 -17.38 8.67
C ARG A 325 -11.82 -17.47 10.10
N GLY A 326 -11.99 -16.33 10.77
CA GLY A 326 -12.39 -16.25 12.18
C GLY A 326 -11.31 -16.69 13.17
N ASP A 327 -10.04 -16.61 12.78
CA ASP A 327 -8.87 -16.96 13.59
C ASP A 327 -8.33 -15.71 14.29
N LEU A 328 -8.95 -15.34 15.42
CA LEU A 328 -8.62 -14.08 16.11
C LEU A 328 -7.25 -14.13 16.79
N SER A 329 -6.78 -15.30 17.19
CA SER A 329 -5.45 -15.45 17.79
C SER A 329 -4.36 -15.09 16.79
N GLU A 330 -4.42 -15.66 15.59
CA GLU A 330 -3.48 -15.34 14.52
C GLU A 330 -3.66 -13.88 14.06
N ALA A 331 -4.90 -13.39 13.93
CA ALA A 331 -5.15 -12.01 13.53
C ALA A 331 -4.46 -11.01 14.48
N ARG A 332 -4.58 -11.24 15.80
CA ARG A 332 -3.93 -10.43 16.81
C ARG A 332 -2.40 -10.50 16.73
N ALA A 333 -1.84 -11.71 16.69
CA ALA A 333 -0.40 -11.92 16.63
C ALA A 333 0.24 -11.24 15.42
N ARG A 334 -0.46 -11.22 14.28
CA ARG A 334 -0.05 -10.50 13.08
C ARG A 334 -0.17 -8.98 13.24
N LEU A 335 -1.28 -8.47 13.78
CA LEU A 335 -1.45 -7.03 14.02
C LEU A 335 -0.46 -6.46 15.03
N ASP A 336 -0.07 -7.21 16.05
CA ASP A 336 0.93 -6.80 17.05
C ASP A 336 2.35 -6.62 16.44
N ARG A 337 2.61 -7.23 15.28
CA ARG A 337 3.89 -7.14 14.54
C ARG A 337 3.86 -6.08 13.43
N ALA A 338 2.71 -5.47 13.17
CA ALA A 338 2.57 -4.42 12.18
C ALA A 338 2.83 -3.04 12.81
N ASP A 339 3.28 -2.09 12.01
CA ASP A 339 3.43 -0.70 12.42
C ASP A 339 2.06 -0.10 12.77
N GLY A 340 1.89 0.27 14.04
CA GLY A 340 0.64 0.83 14.58
C GLY A 340 0.35 2.27 14.15
N SER A 341 1.33 2.97 13.56
CA SER A 341 1.15 4.34 13.06
C SER A 341 0.33 4.39 11.77
N ILE A 342 0.37 3.32 10.97
CA ILE A 342 -0.29 3.26 9.66
C ILE A 342 -1.81 3.20 9.82
N VAL A 343 -2.51 4.07 9.08
CA VAL A 343 -3.99 4.14 9.08
C VAL A 343 -4.65 2.79 8.79
N ALA A 344 -4.09 2.00 7.87
CA ALA A 344 -4.60 0.66 7.55
C ALA A 344 -4.50 -0.32 8.74
N THR A 345 -3.41 -0.25 9.52
CA THR A 345 -3.24 -1.05 10.76
C THR A 345 -4.28 -0.65 11.80
N LYS A 346 -4.50 0.66 12.01
CA LYS A 346 -5.49 1.17 12.96
C LYS A 346 -6.92 0.75 12.61
N VAL A 347 -7.29 0.81 11.32
CA VAL A 347 -8.60 0.35 10.83
C VAL A 347 -8.75 -1.15 11.05
N LEU A 348 -7.72 -1.95 10.78
CA LEU A 348 -7.74 -3.39 11.03
C LEU A 348 -7.86 -3.74 12.52
N TRP A 349 -7.25 -2.96 13.41
CA TRP A 349 -7.46 -3.09 14.86
C TRP A 349 -8.90 -2.82 15.28
N ALA A 350 -9.52 -1.74 14.78
CA ALA A 350 -10.92 -1.45 15.07
C ALA A 350 -11.84 -2.58 14.59
N LEU A 351 -11.58 -3.11 13.39
CA LEU A 351 -12.27 -4.28 12.84
C LEU A 351 -12.06 -5.54 13.70
N PHE A 352 -10.83 -5.79 14.13
CA PHE A 352 -10.48 -6.91 15.00
C PHE A 352 -11.24 -6.86 16.33
N GLU A 353 -11.31 -5.69 16.97
CA GLU A 353 -12.05 -5.52 18.22
C GLU A 353 -13.55 -5.82 18.05
N LEU A 354 -14.13 -5.41 16.92
CA LEU A 354 -15.52 -5.75 16.60
C LEU A 354 -15.68 -7.26 16.41
N ALA A 355 -14.82 -7.89 15.61
CA ALA A 355 -14.83 -9.34 15.37
C ALA A 355 -14.59 -10.15 16.65
N SER A 356 -13.86 -9.60 17.61
CA SER A 356 -13.56 -10.19 18.92
C SER A 356 -14.65 -9.98 19.97
N GLY A 357 -15.81 -9.44 19.59
CA GLY A 357 -16.93 -9.21 20.52
C GLY A 357 -16.72 -8.04 21.47
N ARG A 358 -15.86 -7.07 21.11
CA ARG A 358 -15.57 -5.86 21.90
C ARG A 358 -16.07 -4.59 21.19
N PRO A 359 -17.40 -4.44 20.99
CA PRO A 359 -17.95 -3.37 20.16
C PRO A 359 -17.69 -1.96 20.73
N ARG A 360 -17.58 -1.78 22.06
CA ARG A 360 -17.23 -0.48 22.65
C ARG A 360 -15.82 -0.03 22.25
N GLU A 361 -14.87 -0.95 22.23
CA GLU A 361 -13.49 -0.63 21.87
C GLU A 361 -13.36 -0.40 20.36
N ALA A 362 -14.04 -1.21 19.56
CA ALA A 362 -14.17 -0.99 18.12
C ALA A 362 -14.74 0.41 17.82
N LEU A 363 -15.80 0.81 18.53
CA LEU A 363 -16.42 2.14 18.39
C LEU A 363 -15.43 3.25 18.76
N ARG A 364 -14.71 3.11 19.88
CA ARG A 364 -13.72 4.08 20.34
C ARG A 364 -12.62 4.28 19.29
N LEU A 365 -12.02 3.19 18.82
CA LEU A 365 -10.95 3.21 17.82
C LEU A 365 -11.45 3.79 16.49
N ALA A 366 -12.55 3.27 15.93
CA ALA A 366 -13.06 3.71 14.64
C ALA A 366 -13.52 5.18 14.64
N SER A 367 -13.96 5.72 15.78
CA SER A 367 -14.37 7.13 15.89
C SER A 367 -13.19 8.10 15.78
N MET A 368 -12.00 7.69 16.25
CA MET A 368 -10.79 8.51 16.23
C MET A 368 -10.15 8.62 14.82
N LEU A 369 -10.53 7.74 13.89
CA LEU A 369 -9.87 7.60 12.58
C LEU A 369 -10.52 8.43 11.46
N ARG A 370 -11.49 9.29 11.76
CA ARG A 370 -12.21 10.04 10.73
C ARG A 370 -11.27 10.88 9.86
N ASP A 371 -10.41 11.68 10.48
CA ASP A 371 -9.54 12.62 9.75
C ASP A 371 -8.47 11.88 8.93
N GLU A 372 -8.01 10.72 9.39
CA GLU A 372 -7.03 9.88 8.70
C GLU A 372 -7.64 9.09 7.52
N THR A 373 -8.95 8.82 7.54
CA THR A 373 -9.61 7.94 6.55
C THR A 373 -10.48 8.68 5.54
N GLN A 374 -10.93 9.91 5.81
CA GLN A 374 -11.91 10.63 4.99
C GLN A 374 -11.54 10.77 3.49
N ASP A 375 -10.25 10.86 3.17
CA ASP A 375 -9.76 10.96 1.78
C ASP A 375 -9.46 9.58 1.15
N LEU A 376 -9.49 8.52 1.95
CA LEU A 376 -9.23 7.13 1.57
C LEU A 376 -10.53 6.33 1.63
N ARG A 377 -11.40 6.52 0.62
CA ARG A 377 -12.77 5.98 0.56
C ARG A 377 -12.90 4.54 1.05
N ARG A 378 -12.02 3.62 0.61
CA ARG A 378 -12.14 2.21 1.01
C ARG A 378 -11.87 2.04 2.51
N LEU A 379 -10.83 2.68 3.06
CA LEU A 379 -10.56 2.65 4.49
C LEU A 379 -11.67 3.35 5.29
N ASP A 380 -12.23 4.44 4.77
CA ASP A 380 -13.37 5.11 5.40
C ASP A 380 -14.61 4.21 5.44
N LEU A 381 -14.90 3.50 4.35
CA LEU A 381 -15.99 2.52 4.32
C LEU A 381 -15.77 1.39 5.31
N TRP A 382 -14.53 0.94 5.53
CA TRP A 382 -14.23 -0.07 6.56
C TRP A 382 -14.48 0.49 7.95
N ARG A 383 -14.02 1.71 8.22
CA ARG A 383 -14.27 2.42 9.47
C ARG A 383 -15.78 2.59 9.72
N LEU A 384 -16.54 3.03 8.72
CA LEU A 384 -18.01 3.21 8.80
C LEU A 384 -18.73 1.87 9.00
N ALA A 385 -18.30 0.80 8.32
CA ALA A 385 -18.81 -0.54 8.54
C ALA A 385 -18.54 -1.03 9.97
N THR A 386 -17.36 -0.77 10.51
CA THR A 386 -17.02 -1.06 11.91
C THR A 386 -17.90 -0.26 12.88
N LEU A 387 -18.11 1.04 12.64
CA LEU A 387 -19.00 1.87 13.46
C LEU A 387 -20.44 1.35 13.46
N ALA A 388 -21.00 1.08 12.28
CA ALA A 388 -22.37 0.56 12.15
C ALA A 388 -22.52 -0.79 12.86
N GLY A 389 -21.53 -1.69 12.67
CA GLY A 389 -21.51 -2.98 13.35
C GLY A 389 -21.41 -2.85 14.87
N ALA A 390 -20.57 -1.94 15.36
CA ALA A 390 -20.44 -1.68 16.80
C ALA A 390 -21.73 -1.13 17.40
N TYR A 391 -22.38 -0.15 16.76
CA TYR A 391 -23.66 0.40 17.21
C TYR A 391 -24.76 -0.67 17.26
N LEU A 392 -24.87 -1.49 16.21
CA LEU A 392 -25.85 -2.56 16.17
C LEU A 392 -25.58 -3.64 17.24
N ALA A 393 -24.32 -4.01 17.46
CA ALA A 393 -23.92 -4.95 18.52
C ALA A 393 -24.19 -4.42 19.94
N LEU A 394 -24.26 -3.09 20.12
CA LEU A 394 -24.64 -2.40 21.34
C LEU A 394 -26.14 -2.10 21.46
N GLY A 395 -26.95 -2.46 20.45
CA GLY A 395 -28.40 -2.20 20.41
C GLY A 395 -28.77 -0.72 20.15
N SER A 396 -27.87 0.04 19.52
CA SER A 396 -28.01 1.46 19.20
C SER A 396 -28.46 1.64 17.74
N ASP A 397 -29.70 1.25 17.45
CA ASP A 397 -30.25 1.22 16.08
C ASP A 397 -30.30 2.60 15.42
N ALA A 398 -30.55 3.67 16.19
CA ALA A 398 -30.63 5.03 15.68
C ALA A 398 -29.27 5.54 15.19
N GLU A 399 -28.21 5.24 15.93
CA GLU A 399 -26.83 5.58 15.57
C GLU A 399 -26.33 4.74 14.39
N CYS A 400 -26.68 3.44 14.35
CA CYS A 400 -26.45 2.60 13.17
C CYS A 400 -27.12 3.21 11.93
N ALA A 401 -28.40 3.59 12.03
CA ALA A 401 -29.15 4.26 10.97
C ALA A 401 -28.44 5.55 10.50
N ALA A 402 -27.96 6.39 11.41
CA ALA A 402 -27.24 7.61 11.06
C ALA A 402 -25.94 7.34 10.26
N VAL A 403 -25.22 6.26 10.58
CA VAL A 403 -24.05 5.83 9.81
C VAL A 403 -24.45 5.37 8.40
N ILE A 404 -25.51 4.57 8.26
CA ILE A 404 -26.01 4.13 6.94
C ILE A 404 -26.47 5.33 6.09
N GLU A 405 -27.19 6.27 6.68
CA GLU A 405 -27.59 7.52 6.00
C GLU A 405 -26.38 8.37 5.57
N HIS A 406 -25.28 8.33 6.32
CA HIS A 406 -24.04 8.98 5.91
C HIS A 406 -23.42 8.26 4.70
N VAL A 407 -23.36 6.93 4.71
CA VAL A 407 -22.87 6.11 3.59
C VAL A 407 -23.68 6.38 2.31
N LEU A 408 -25.00 6.50 2.41
CA LEU A 408 -25.89 6.81 1.29
C LEU A 408 -25.72 8.24 0.75
N ARG A 409 -25.17 9.16 1.55
CA ARG A 409 -24.84 10.54 1.15
C ARG A 409 -23.44 10.69 0.55
N LEU A 410 -22.62 9.63 0.56
CA LEU A 410 -21.34 9.67 -0.12
C LEU A 410 -21.55 9.91 -1.63
N PRO A 411 -20.59 10.54 -2.33
CA PRO A 411 -20.75 10.89 -3.75
C PRO A 411 -21.14 9.72 -4.66
N ARG A 412 -20.78 8.49 -4.25
CA ARG A 412 -21.10 7.24 -4.93
C ARG A 412 -21.62 6.24 -3.92
N ILE A 413 -22.69 5.54 -4.29
CA ILE A 413 -23.24 4.42 -3.52
C ILE A 413 -22.23 3.25 -3.52
N PRO A 414 -22.04 2.53 -2.40
CA PRO A 414 -21.15 1.38 -2.36
C PRO A 414 -21.43 0.33 -3.45
N SER A 415 -20.37 -0.15 -4.10
CA SER A 415 -20.42 -1.29 -5.03
C SER A 415 -20.67 -2.61 -4.29
N ALA A 416 -20.99 -3.68 -5.02
CA ALA A 416 -21.16 -5.02 -4.42
C ALA A 416 -19.93 -5.51 -3.64
N ILE A 417 -18.72 -5.13 -4.09
CA ILE A 417 -17.46 -5.42 -3.38
C ILE A 417 -17.38 -4.60 -2.10
N GLU A 418 -17.70 -3.31 -2.16
CA GLU A 418 -17.67 -2.40 -1.01
C GLU A 418 -18.72 -2.78 0.06
N LEU A 419 -19.86 -3.34 -0.34
CA LEU A 419 -20.85 -3.90 0.58
C LEU A 419 -20.32 -5.11 1.37
N GLY A 420 -19.32 -5.82 0.85
CA GLY A 420 -18.65 -6.91 1.58
C GLY A 420 -18.02 -6.46 2.90
N PHE A 421 -17.66 -5.17 3.01
CA PHE A 421 -17.06 -4.61 4.21
C PHE A 421 -18.04 -4.47 5.38
N PHE A 422 -19.35 -4.42 5.12
CA PHE A 422 -20.36 -4.31 6.16
C PHE A 422 -20.68 -5.67 6.77
N PRO A 423 -20.78 -5.80 8.12
CA PRO A 423 -21.32 -7.00 8.78
C PRO A 423 -22.67 -7.44 8.20
N ALA A 424 -22.98 -8.73 8.28
CA ALA A 424 -24.21 -9.28 7.69
C ALA A 424 -25.49 -8.69 8.31
N ASP A 425 -25.51 -8.55 9.62
CA ASP A 425 -26.58 -7.93 10.39
C ASP A 425 -26.76 -6.45 10.04
N VAL A 426 -25.68 -5.71 9.81
CA VAL A 426 -25.75 -4.32 9.33
C VAL A 426 -26.35 -4.23 7.93
N ARG A 427 -25.99 -5.14 7.02
CA ARG A 427 -26.60 -5.17 5.68
C ARG A 427 -28.07 -5.50 5.74
N GLU A 428 -28.46 -6.50 6.54
CA GLU A 428 -29.86 -6.86 6.75
C GLU A 428 -30.67 -5.69 7.34
N PHE A 429 -30.11 -5.00 8.33
CA PHE A 429 -30.68 -3.78 8.91
C PHE A 429 -30.88 -2.69 7.85
N ALA A 430 -29.87 -2.45 7.00
CA ALA A 430 -29.93 -1.44 5.96
C ALA A 430 -30.94 -1.80 4.87
N GLU A 431 -30.94 -3.03 4.36
CA GLU A 431 -31.86 -3.51 3.32
C GLU A 431 -33.33 -3.46 3.77
N ALA A 432 -33.60 -3.69 5.05
CA ALA A 432 -34.95 -3.62 5.61
C ALA A 432 -35.50 -2.19 5.71
N ARG A 433 -34.61 -1.18 5.83
CA ARG A 433 -34.99 0.19 6.16
C ARG A 433 -34.81 1.20 5.01
N TYR A 434 -33.85 0.97 4.13
CA TYR A 434 -33.45 1.91 3.07
C TYR A 434 -33.58 1.25 1.70
N PRO A 435 -34.63 1.57 0.91
CA PRO A 435 -34.82 1.03 -0.44
C PRO A 435 -33.65 1.31 -1.40
N GLU A 436 -32.95 2.43 -1.20
CA GLU A 436 -31.77 2.86 -1.95
C GLU A 436 -30.49 2.08 -1.59
N TRP A 437 -30.50 1.31 -0.50
CA TRP A 437 -29.35 0.46 -0.15
C TRP A 437 -29.20 -0.65 -1.20
N PRO A 438 -28.00 -0.83 -1.80
CA PRO A 438 -27.84 -1.81 -2.85
C PRO A 438 -28.02 -3.22 -2.30
N ARG A 439 -28.87 -3.99 -2.98
CA ARG A 439 -29.05 -5.42 -2.69
C ARG A 439 -28.00 -6.23 -3.45
N ARG A 440 -27.49 -7.30 -2.85
CA ARG A 440 -26.71 -8.28 -3.61
C ARG A 440 -27.62 -8.90 -4.68
N GLY A 441 -27.23 -8.79 -5.94
CA GLY A 441 -27.85 -9.57 -7.01
C GLY A 441 -27.60 -11.06 -6.81
N GLU A 442 -28.59 -11.90 -7.12
CA GLU A 442 -28.39 -13.35 -7.21
C GLU A 442 -27.22 -13.64 -8.18
N GLY A 443 -26.22 -14.40 -7.72
CA GLY A 443 -25.02 -14.72 -8.52
C GLY A 443 -23.83 -13.76 -8.36
N SER A 444 -23.91 -12.73 -7.51
CA SER A 444 -22.72 -11.95 -7.14
C SER A 444 -21.73 -12.86 -6.41
N ALA A 445 -20.48 -12.93 -6.91
CA ALA A 445 -19.37 -13.59 -6.25
C ALA A 445 -19.32 -13.22 -4.75
N PRO A 446 -18.84 -14.12 -3.87
CA PRO A 446 -18.74 -13.81 -2.45
C PRO A 446 -17.83 -12.59 -2.25
N ALA A 447 -18.45 -11.40 -2.12
CA ALA A 447 -17.67 -10.20 -1.84
C ALA A 447 -16.92 -10.42 -0.52
N PHE A 448 -15.66 -9.99 -0.53
CA PHE A 448 -14.73 -9.98 0.60
C PHE A 448 -15.48 -9.81 1.93
N ARG A 449 -15.37 -10.80 2.83
CA ARG A 449 -15.95 -10.77 4.17
C ARG A 449 -14.79 -10.64 5.17
N PRO A 450 -14.55 -9.46 5.74
CA PRO A 450 -13.56 -9.31 6.80
C PRO A 450 -14.01 -9.98 8.10
N PHE A 451 -15.26 -10.46 8.18
CA PHE A 451 -15.85 -11.15 9.31
C PHE A 451 -15.95 -12.66 9.04
N SER A 452 -16.13 -13.45 10.11
CA SER A 452 -16.21 -14.92 10.07
C SER A 452 -17.22 -15.47 9.04
N ALA A 453 -17.23 -16.78 8.79
CA ALA A 453 -18.07 -17.42 7.77
C ALA A 453 -19.58 -17.05 7.83
N SER A 454 -20.14 -16.82 9.03
CA SER A 454 -21.52 -16.32 9.20
C SER A 454 -21.67 -14.82 8.88
N GLY A 455 -20.59 -14.06 8.99
CA GLY A 455 -20.55 -12.61 8.78
C GLY A 455 -21.27 -11.80 9.86
N GLU A 456 -21.83 -12.46 10.87
CA GLU A 456 -22.55 -11.87 12.00
C GLU A 456 -21.59 -11.63 13.18
N VAL A 457 -21.73 -10.48 13.84
CA VAL A 457 -20.97 -10.15 15.05
C VAL A 457 -21.78 -10.55 16.29
N LEU A 458 -21.12 -11.09 17.32
CA LEU A 458 -21.78 -11.37 18.60
C LEU A 458 -22.10 -10.04 19.28
N THR A 459 -23.35 -9.89 19.74
CA THR A 459 -23.72 -8.80 20.65
C THR A 459 -22.96 -8.96 21.96
N GLU A 460 -22.83 -7.85 22.69
CA GLU A 460 -22.17 -7.86 23.99
C GLU A 460 -22.75 -8.93 24.93
N ARG A 461 -24.08 -9.04 24.97
CA ARG A 461 -24.79 -10.04 25.79
C ARG A 461 -24.54 -11.47 25.32
N GLU A 462 -24.51 -11.72 24.01
CA GLU A 462 -24.19 -13.06 23.49
C GLU A 462 -22.77 -13.48 23.83
N PHE A 463 -21.82 -12.54 23.80
CA PHE A 463 -20.44 -12.78 24.17
C PHE A 463 -20.28 -13.06 25.67
N GLU A 464 -20.95 -12.28 26.53
CA GLU A 464 -21.01 -12.55 27.97
C GLU A 464 -21.61 -13.94 28.26
N VAL A 465 -22.72 -14.28 27.60
CA VAL A 465 -23.32 -15.62 27.71
C VAL A 465 -22.31 -16.70 27.29
N LEU A 466 -21.57 -16.53 26.21
CA LEU A 466 -20.54 -17.49 25.77
C LEU A 466 -19.45 -17.71 26.84
N ARG A 467 -18.97 -16.63 27.48
CA ARG A 467 -18.00 -16.74 28.61
C ARG A 467 -18.57 -17.45 29.83
N LEU A 468 -19.83 -17.22 30.15
CA LEU A 468 -20.47 -17.94 31.26
C LEU A 468 -20.73 -19.41 30.92
N LEU A 469 -20.98 -19.73 29.64
CA LEU A 469 -21.07 -21.10 29.16
C LEU A 469 -19.73 -21.84 29.32
N SER A 470 -18.60 -21.21 28.99
CA SER A 470 -17.27 -21.83 29.13
C SER A 470 -16.88 -22.09 30.58
N ARG A 471 -17.33 -21.25 31.51
CA ARG A 471 -17.18 -21.43 32.96
C ARG A 471 -18.07 -22.54 33.56
N GLY A 472 -18.91 -23.20 32.76
CA GLY A 472 -19.73 -24.32 33.22
C GLY A 472 -21.05 -23.95 33.91
N LEU A 473 -21.47 -22.68 33.91
CA LEU A 473 -22.69 -22.24 34.60
C LEU A 473 -23.98 -22.81 33.97
N SER A 474 -24.97 -23.12 34.79
CA SER A 474 -26.32 -23.52 34.35
C SER A 474 -27.08 -22.35 33.72
N ARG A 475 -28.15 -22.61 32.97
CA ARG A 475 -28.95 -21.54 32.34
C ARG A 475 -29.58 -20.62 33.40
N GLU A 476 -29.97 -21.18 34.53
CA GLU A 476 -30.54 -20.46 35.67
C GLU A 476 -29.49 -19.55 36.31
N GLN A 477 -28.27 -20.05 36.49
CA GLN A 477 -27.14 -19.26 36.99
C GLN A 477 -26.78 -18.13 36.02
N ILE A 478 -26.72 -18.40 34.71
CA ILE A 478 -26.43 -17.39 33.69
C ILE A 478 -27.51 -16.31 33.67
N ALA A 479 -28.79 -16.69 33.69
CA ALA A 479 -29.90 -15.74 33.70
C ALA A 479 -29.86 -14.84 34.96
N SER A 480 -29.50 -15.42 36.11
CA SER A 480 -29.30 -14.68 37.36
C SER A 480 -28.12 -13.71 37.28
N GLU A 481 -26.95 -14.15 36.80
CA GLU A 481 -25.75 -13.29 36.67
C GLU A 481 -25.98 -12.14 35.67
N GLN A 482 -26.78 -12.38 34.62
CA GLN A 482 -27.08 -11.41 33.58
C GLN A 482 -28.28 -10.50 33.91
N PHE A 483 -28.95 -10.72 35.05
CA PHE A 483 -30.17 -10.01 35.47
C PHE A 483 -31.31 -10.07 34.44
N ILE A 484 -31.54 -11.23 33.82
CA ILE A 484 -32.59 -11.44 32.79
C ILE A 484 -33.46 -12.67 33.09
N ALA A 485 -34.66 -12.70 32.50
CA ALA A 485 -35.51 -13.88 32.57
C ALA A 485 -34.94 -15.07 31.79
N LEU A 486 -35.21 -16.30 32.23
CA LEU A 486 -34.75 -17.52 31.56
C LEU A 486 -35.23 -17.61 30.11
N ASN A 487 -36.42 -17.08 29.80
CA ASN A 487 -36.93 -17.04 28.43
C ASN A 487 -36.10 -16.11 27.53
N THR A 488 -35.69 -14.96 28.05
CA THR A 488 -34.80 -14.02 27.36
C THR A 488 -33.44 -14.67 27.08
N LEU A 489 -32.88 -15.40 28.07
CA LEU A 489 -31.64 -16.16 27.87
C LEU A 489 -31.78 -17.23 26.76
N LYS A 490 -32.92 -17.93 26.65
CA LYS A 490 -33.16 -18.88 25.55
C LYS A 490 -33.09 -18.19 24.18
N GLY A 491 -33.55 -16.95 24.09
CA GLY A 491 -33.39 -16.10 22.90
C GLY A 491 -31.92 -15.85 22.57
N HIS A 492 -31.14 -15.35 23.55
CA HIS A 492 -29.71 -15.10 23.38
C HIS A 492 -28.94 -16.36 22.99
N LEU A 493 -29.21 -17.52 23.61
CA LEU A 493 -28.57 -18.79 23.28
C LEU A 493 -28.87 -19.24 21.85
N ARG A 494 -30.12 -19.07 21.38
CA ARG A 494 -30.50 -19.42 20.01
C ARG A 494 -29.76 -18.56 19.00
N SER A 495 -29.69 -17.25 19.25
CA SER A 495 -28.99 -16.32 18.38
C SER A 495 -27.48 -16.57 18.39
N LEU A 496 -26.87 -16.75 19.57
CA LEU A 496 -25.47 -17.13 19.73
C LEU A 496 -25.12 -18.40 18.93
N TYR A 497 -25.91 -19.46 19.07
CA TYR A 497 -25.66 -20.73 18.37
C TYR A 497 -25.77 -20.57 16.84
N ARG A 498 -26.73 -19.77 16.36
CA ARG A 498 -26.85 -19.43 14.94
C ARG A 498 -25.61 -18.68 14.44
N LYS A 499 -25.20 -17.62 15.13
CA LYS A 499 -24.05 -16.77 14.76
C LYS A 499 -22.72 -17.54 14.77
N LEU A 500 -22.57 -18.48 15.70
CA LEU A 500 -21.42 -19.38 15.75
C LEU A 500 -21.53 -20.56 14.76
N ASN A 501 -22.70 -20.79 14.16
CA ASN A 501 -23.00 -21.93 13.30
C ASN A 501 -22.80 -23.29 14.02
N VAL A 502 -23.36 -23.42 15.22
CA VAL A 502 -23.24 -24.61 16.09
C VAL A 502 -24.59 -25.07 16.63
N GLY A 503 -24.72 -26.36 16.94
CA GLY A 503 -25.98 -26.95 17.43
C GLY A 503 -26.06 -27.21 18.93
N SER A 504 -24.97 -27.05 19.68
CA SER A 504 -24.91 -27.47 21.09
C SER A 504 -24.04 -26.56 21.94
N ARG A 505 -24.21 -26.65 23.28
CA ARG A 505 -23.38 -25.92 24.26
C ARG A 505 -21.90 -26.24 24.10
N ALA A 506 -21.57 -27.54 24.05
CA ALA A 506 -20.18 -27.98 23.94
C ALA A 506 -19.55 -27.49 22.63
N ALA A 507 -20.31 -27.57 21.52
CA ALA A 507 -19.87 -27.04 20.25
C ALA A 507 -19.68 -25.51 20.28
N ALA A 508 -20.55 -24.77 20.98
CA ALA A 508 -20.40 -23.32 21.13
C ALA A 508 -19.15 -22.92 21.91
N VAL A 509 -18.83 -23.62 23.01
CA VAL A 509 -17.60 -23.37 23.77
C VAL A 509 -16.38 -23.72 22.93
N LEU A 510 -16.35 -24.91 22.31
CA LEU A 510 -15.24 -25.35 21.46
C LEU A 510 -15.01 -24.39 20.28
N GLU A 511 -16.09 -23.93 19.64
CA GLU A 511 -15.99 -22.96 18.55
C GLU A 511 -15.55 -21.58 19.05
N GLY A 512 -15.97 -21.18 20.26
CA GLY A 512 -15.46 -19.98 20.94
C GLY A 512 -13.95 -20.04 21.17
N GLU A 513 -13.44 -21.16 21.68
CA GLU A 513 -12.01 -21.40 21.87
C GLU A 513 -11.27 -21.41 20.52
N ARG A 514 -11.79 -22.15 19.52
CA ARG A 514 -11.20 -22.24 18.17
C ARG A 514 -11.09 -20.88 17.49
N ARG A 515 -12.07 -19.98 17.70
CA ARG A 515 -12.06 -18.62 17.17
C ARG A 515 -11.26 -17.64 18.01
N GLY A 516 -10.79 -18.00 19.21
CA GLY A 516 -10.09 -17.10 20.13
C GLY A 516 -11.02 -16.08 20.83
N LEU A 517 -12.30 -16.44 21.02
CA LEU A 517 -13.30 -15.61 21.72
C LEU A 517 -13.29 -15.80 23.25
N LEU A 518 -12.64 -16.86 23.75
CA LEU A 518 -12.67 -17.32 25.14
C LEU A 518 -11.30 -17.30 25.81
#